data_AF-A0A2E7CME0-F1
#
_entry.id   AF-A0A2E7CME0-F1
#
_cell.length_a   1.000
_cell.length_b   1.000
_cell.length_c   1.000
_cell.angle_alpha   90.00
_cell.angle_beta   90.00
_cell.angle_gamma   90.00
#
_symmetry.space_group_name_H-M   'P 1'
#
loop_
_entity.id
_entity.type
_entity.pdbx_description
1 polymer ?
#
loop_
_entity_poly.entity_id
_entity_poly.type
_entity_poly.pdbx_seq_one_letter_code
_entity_poly.pdbx_strand_id
1 'polypeptide(L)'
;MFFLFSGAVWGNGQSTHCWISEQARSFIVEPQLAAFMNDSEFELFWRNGSMFPDGGYPIDDPYAEIAHWEPFQKSYLLWIKESYDPPYETEALQHIAFLMGLASHGMADQTFDSMYMSRAKVYDVESDWTRSMDEATDVAFIAQTHPQPVPDIWIPGLLFEDIYTSEFEHIVSVDTMEQGQTLLQVAILYVGGASENPELLVSAQEAFPWATSHLLNESISGSPPVEAEIVALYWEHLWRELHEEDWRNPSVLSFFAGTSGYIDTLDAQSPESKLSLVFSTGLSGALFEQDLFAIYDSQGRTIRFSADLFYGSDSHVVNLHPLEDWVLGEYTLKISSDLTFRNGLKLGEYDSLSFSVVDEIPLKDQDENEELIDEGCRGGKGLILSILIFGWRRKKAKS
;
A
#
# COMPACT_ATOMS: atom_id res chain seq x y z
N MET A 1 -32.05 7.17 6.45
CA MET A 1 -31.66 5.90 7.07
C MET A 1 -30.16 6.02 7.26
N PHE A 2 -29.72 6.35 8.47
CA PHE A 2 -28.30 6.43 8.78
C PHE A 2 -27.79 4.99 8.87
N PHE A 3 -26.93 4.58 7.94
CA PHE A 3 -26.18 3.33 8.08
C PHE A 3 -25.13 3.58 9.16
N LEU A 4 -25.42 3.12 10.38
CA LEU A 4 -24.45 3.09 11.46
C LEU A 4 -23.63 1.82 11.26
N PHE A 5 -22.52 1.91 10.53
CA PHE A 5 -21.46 0.90 10.61
C PHE A 5 -20.78 1.11 11.97
N SER A 6 -21.22 0.35 12.98
CA SER A 6 -20.69 0.41 14.35
C SER A 6 -19.62 -0.66 14.61
N GLY A 7 -18.73 -0.85 13.65
CA GLY A 7 -17.41 -1.42 13.87
C GLY A 7 -16.41 -0.34 13.51
N ALA A 8 -15.37 -0.17 14.32
CA ALA A 8 -14.21 0.57 13.85
C ALA A 8 -13.62 -0.26 12.71
N VAL A 9 -14.04 0.04 11.48
CA VAL A 9 -13.30 -0.32 10.28
C VAL A 9 -12.06 0.58 10.33
N TRP A 10 -10.89 -0.04 10.17
CA TRP A 10 -9.60 0.63 10.17
C TRP A 10 -9.03 0.35 8.78
N GLY A 11 -8.85 1.38 7.97
CA GLY A 11 -8.30 1.24 6.63
C GLY A 11 -8.43 2.50 5.79
N ASN A 12 -8.13 2.38 4.49
CA ASN A 12 -8.44 3.44 3.55
C ASN A 12 -9.91 3.31 3.08
N GLY A 13 -10.45 4.37 2.47
CA GLY A 13 -11.81 4.33 1.94
C GLY A 13 -11.92 3.47 0.68
N GLN A 14 -13.04 2.75 0.53
CA GLN A 14 -13.30 1.89 -0.63
C GLN A 14 -13.09 2.57 -2.00
N SER A 15 -13.54 3.81 -2.15
CA SER A 15 -13.37 4.55 -3.41
C SER A 15 -11.91 4.94 -3.62
N THR A 16 -11.20 5.23 -2.53
CA THR A 16 -9.77 5.51 -2.54
C THR A 16 -8.95 4.26 -2.92
N HIS A 17 -9.31 3.05 -2.46
CA HIS A 17 -8.66 1.81 -2.93
C HIS A 17 -8.76 1.62 -4.45
N CYS A 18 -9.95 1.84 -5.01
CA CYS A 18 -10.15 1.78 -6.46
C CYS A 18 -9.28 2.82 -7.19
N TRP A 19 -9.18 4.04 -6.64
CA TRP A 19 -8.35 5.09 -7.20
C TRP A 19 -6.85 4.74 -7.14
N ILE A 20 -6.38 4.19 -6.02
CA ILE A 20 -4.99 3.76 -5.83
C ILE A 20 -4.62 2.72 -6.88
N SER A 21 -5.44 1.68 -7.06
CA SER A 21 -5.23 0.69 -8.11
C SER A 21 -5.24 1.33 -9.51
N GLU A 22 -6.13 2.29 -9.75
CA GLU A 22 -6.17 3.00 -11.03
C GLU A 22 -4.85 3.74 -11.32
N GLN A 23 -4.31 4.46 -10.33
CA GLN A 23 -3.08 5.24 -10.46
C GLN A 23 -1.82 4.38 -10.50
N ALA A 24 -1.79 3.27 -9.76
CA ALA A 24 -0.66 2.35 -9.69
C ALA A 24 -0.21 1.88 -11.09
N ARG A 25 -1.14 1.77 -12.04
CA ARG A 25 -0.86 1.42 -13.44
C ARG A 25 0.14 2.34 -14.13
N SER A 26 0.24 3.59 -13.71
CA SER A 26 1.17 4.57 -14.28
C SER A 26 2.61 4.43 -13.77
N PHE A 27 2.80 3.70 -12.67
CA PHE A 27 4.11 3.47 -12.03
C PHE A 27 4.72 2.11 -12.38
N ILE A 28 4.00 1.25 -13.09
CA ILE A 28 4.51 -0.06 -13.53
C ILE A 28 5.63 0.12 -14.56
N VAL A 29 6.81 -0.46 -14.30
CA VAL A 29 7.97 -0.41 -15.18
C VAL A 29 8.06 -1.67 -16.05
N GLU A 30 7.66 -2.83 -15.55
CA GLU A 30 7.65 -4.09 -16.32
C GLU A 30 6.67 -3.98 -17.52
N PRO A 31 7.16 -3.98 -18.78
CA PRO A 31 6.33 -3.65 -19.93
C PRO A 31 5.15 -4.60 -20.16
N GLN A 32 5.30 -5.90 -19.87
CA GLN A 32 4.21 -6.86 -20.07
C GLN A 32 3.10 -6.64 -19.04
N LEU A 33 3.46 -6.43 -17.78
CA LEU A 33 2.52 -6.10 -16.72
C LEU A 33 1.84 -4.75 -17.00
N ALA A 34 2.59 -3.74 -17.44
CA ALA A 34 2.03 -2.44 -17.78
C ALA A 34 1.02 -2.54 -18.92
N ALA A 35 1.32 -3.30 -19.98
CA ALA A 35 0.38 -3.52 -21.07
C ALA A 35 -0.89 -4.25 -20.60
N PHE A 36 -0.73 -5.28 -19.78
CA PHE A 36 -1.84 -6.05 -19.22
C PHE A 36 -2.75 -5.21 -18.31
N MET A 37 -2.18 -4.48 -17.34
CA MET A 37 -2.97 -3.68 -16.39
C MET A 37 -3.62 -2.45 -17.02
N ASN A 38 -3.10 -1.97 -18.17
CA ASN A 38 -3.70 -0.87 -18.93
C ASN A 38 -4.72 -1.35 -19.98
N ASP A 39 -4.95 -2.65 -20.13
CA ASP A 39 -5.99 -3.17 -21.02
C ASP A 39 -7.38 -3.03 -20.36
N SER A 40 -8.28 -2.31 -21.04
CA SER A 40 -9.66 -2.11 -20.60
C SER A 40 -10.46 -3.42 -20.48
N GLU A 41 -10.05 -4.50 -21.16
CA GLU A 41 -10.70 -5.81 -21.00
C GLU A 41 -10.60 -6.32 -19.56
N PHE A 42 -9.52 -5.98 -18.85
CA PHE A 42 -9.27 -6.47 -17.50
C PHE A 42 -9.67 -5.51 -16.38
N GLU A 43 -10.21 -4.32 -16.74
CA GLU A 43 -10.59 -3.28 -15.77
C GLU A 43 -11.64 -3.73 -14.77
N LEU A 44 -12.64 -4.47 -15.25
CA LEU A 44 -13.70 -5.05 -14.41
C LEU A 44 -13.13 -5.87 -13.25
N PHE A 45 -12.10 -6.67 -13.52
CA PHE A 45 -11.61 -7.69 -12.61
C PHE A 45 -10.73 -7.10 -11.52
N TRP A 46 -9.78 -6.23 -11.88
CA TRP A 46 -8.96 -5.58 -10.86
C TRP A 46 -9.79 -4.62 -10.01
N ARG A 47 -10.79 -3.91 -10.55
CA ARG A 47 -11.68 -3.07 -9.72
C ARG A 47 -12.45 -3.90 -8.70
N ASN A 48 -13.04 -5.03 -9.12
CA ASN A 48 -13.71 -5.92 -8.18
C ASN A 48 -12.75 -6.49 -7.13
N GLY A 49 -11.52 -6.83 -7.52
CA GLY A 49 -10.47 -7.26 -6.60
C GLY A 49 -10.12 -6.19 -5.57
N SER A 50 -9.94 -4.93 -6.00
CA SER A 50 -9.67 -3.78 -5.12
C SER A 50 -10.81 -3.48 -4.17
N MET A 51 -12.01 -3.94 -4.48
CA MET A 51 -13.19 -3.75 -3.64
C MET A 51 -13.43 -4.89 -2.66
N PHE A 52 -13.09 -6.11 -3.06
CA PHE A 52 -13.60 -7.34 -2.47
C PHE A 52 -13.42 -7.48 -0.94
N PRO A 53 -12.26 -7.15 -0.34
CA PRO A 53 -12.05 -7.33 1.09
C PRO A 53 -13.07 -6.58 1.96
N ASP A 54 -13.47 -5.37 1.56
CA ASP A 54 -14.44 -4.58 2.32
C ASP A 54 -15.85 -5.17 2.35
N GLY A 55 -16.17 -6.12 1.46
CA GLY A 55 -17.55 -6.60 1.27
C GLY A 55 -18.13 -7.31 2.49
N GLY A 56 -17.28 -7.85 3.37
CA GLY A 56 -17.73 -8.55 4.56
C GLY A 56 -18.08 -7.62 5.72
N TYR A 57 -17.54 -6.38 5.79
CA TYR A 57 -17.82 -5.46 6.89
C TYR A 57 -19.31 -5.08 6.98
N PRO A 58 -20.00 -4.73 5.88
CA PRO A 58 -21.41 -4.35 5.94
C PRO A 58 -22.36 -5.46 6.38
N ILE A 59 -21.91 -6.71 6.31
CA ILE A 59 -22.69 -7.90 6.65
C ILE A 59 -22.13 -8.65 7.87
N ASP A 60 -21.12 -8.07 8.54
CA ASP A 60 -20.48 -8.61 9.75
C ASP A 60 -19.91 -10.03 9.55
N ASP A 61 -19.24 -10.25 8.42
CA ASP A 61 -18.63 -11.55 8.08
C ASP A 61 -17.08 -11.50 8.12
N PRO A 62 -16.42 -12.44 8.82
CA PRO A 62 -14.96 -12.53 8.92
C PRO A 62 -14.20 -12.68 7.59
N TYR A 63 -14.87 -13.05 6.49
CA TYR A 63 -14.21 -13.13 5.20
C TYR A 63 -13.57 -11.80 4.83
N ALA A 64 -14.14 -10.67 5.28
CA ALA A 64 -13.56 -9.35 5.07
C ALA A 64 -12.11 -9.33 5.52
N GLU A 65 -11.89 -9.45 6.82
CA GLU A 65 -10.55 -9.47 7.42
C GLU A 65 -9.64 -10.50 6.78
N ILE A 66 -10.11 -11.72 6.54
CA ILE A 66 -9.28 -12.78 5.95
C ILE A 66 -8.76 -12.37 4.56
N ALA A 67 -9.58 -11.71 3.72
CA ALA A 67 -9.22 -11.30 2.37
C ALA A 67 -8.19 -10.15 2.31
N HIS A 68 -8.10 -9.32 3.34
CA HIS A 68 -7.15 -8.20 3.40
C HIS A 68 -5.71 -8.70 3.45
N TRP A 69 -5.47 -9.88 4.03
CA TRP A 69 -4.13 -10.32 4.40
C TRP A 69 -3.48 -11.23 3.36
N GLU A 70 -2.15 -11.15 3.30
CA GLU A 70 -1.32 -11.92 2.37
C GLU A 70 -1.59 -13.44 2.38
N PRO A 71 -1.98 -14.10 3.49
CA PRO A 71 -2.35 -15.51 3.47
C PRO A 71 -3.42 -15.87 2.46
N PHE A 72 -4.50 -15.11 2.39
CA PHE A 72 -5.57 -15.37 1.43
C PHE A 72 -5.11 -15.07 0.00
N GLN A 73 -4.44 -13.92 -0.19
CA GLN A 73 -3.88 -13.52 -1.49
C GLN A 73 -2.91 -14.56 -2.07
N LYS A 74 -2.04 -15.14 -1.23
CA LYS A 74 -1.11 -16.20 -1.65
C LYS A 74 -1.81 -17.51 -1.95
N SER A 75 -2.84 -17.88 -1.19
CA SER A 75 -3.63 -19.09 -1.48
C SER A 75 -4.27 -18.98 -2.86
N TYR A 76 -4.79 -17.78 -3.20
CA TYR A 76 -5.34 -17.52 -4.52
C TYR A 76 -4.26 -17.49 -5.62
N LEU A 77 -3.10 -16.86 -5.39
CA LEU A 77 -1.97 -16.89 -6.32
C LEU A 77 -1.51 -18.32 -6.62
N LEU A 78 -1.38 -19.17 -5.59
CA LEU A 78 -0.97 -20.55 -5.74
C LEU A 78 -2.01 -21.34 -6.55
N TRP A 79 -3.30 -21.14 -6.29
CA TRP A 79 -4.35 -21.74 -7.10
C TRP A 79 -4.25 -21.34 -8.58
N ILE A 80 -3.95 -20.06 -8.89
CA ILE A 80 -3.74 -19.61 -10.28
C ILE A 80 -2.58 -20.38 -10.92
N LYS A 81 -1.45 -20.49 -10.21
CA LYS A 81 -0.25 -21.21 -10.71
C LYS A 81 -0.48 -22.71 -10.90
N GLU A 82 -1.35 -23.30 -10.10
CA GLU A 82 -1.71 -24.73 -10.21
C GLU A 82 -2.75 -24.99 -11.32
N SER A 83 -3.58 -23.99 -11.62
CA SER A 83 -4.70 -24.12 -12.56
C SER A 83 -4.35 -23.71 -13.98
N TYR A 84 -3.35 -22.85 -14.16
CA TYR A 84 -3.01 -22.26 -15.46
C TYR A 84 -1.50 -22.20 -15.69
N ASP A 85 -1.09 -22.43 -16.94
CA ASP A 85 0.29 -22.32 -17.39
C ASP A 85 0.48 -21.07 -18.28
N PRO A 86 1.64 -20.39 -18.25
CA PRO A 86 1.97 -19.36 -19.22
C PRO A 86 2.24 -19.95 -20.63
N PRO A 87 1.88 -19.26 -21.73
CA PRO A 87 1.21 -17.95 -21.75
C PRO A 87 -0.25 -18.05 -21.32
N TYR A 88 -0.67 -17.16 -20.42
CA TYR A 88 -1.99 -17.18 -19.80
C TYR A 88 -3.11 -16.88 -20.81
N GLU A 89 -4.16 -17.70 -20.80
CA GLU A 89 -5.40 -17.46 -21.53
C GLU A 89 -6.27 -16.40 -20.82
N THR A 90 -7.33 -15.93 -21.49
CA THR A 90 -8.19 -14.84 -20.98
C THR A 90 -8.72 -15.12 -19.57
N GLU A 91 -9.20 -16.33 -19.27
CA GLU A 91 -9.71 -16.67 -17.93
C GLU A 91 -8.64 -16.53 -16.84
N ALA A 92 -7.42 -17.02 -17.11
CA ALA A 92 -6.29 -16.86 -16.20
C ALA A 92 -5.95 -15.37 -15.98
N LEU A 93 -5.97 -14.57 -17.06
CA LEU A 93 -5.72 -13.13 -16.99
C LEU A 93 -6.80 -12.38 -16.18
N GLN A 94 -8.07 -12.82 -16.22
CA GLN A 94 -9.14 -12.29 -15.37
C GLN A 94 -8.86 -12.54 -13.89
N HIS A 95 -8.45 -13.77 -13.54
CA HIS A 95 -8.07 -14.11 -12.17
C HIS A 95 -6.83 -13.33 -11.70
N ILE A 96 -5.82 -13.18 -12.55
CA ILE A 96 -4.62 -12.41 -12.26
C ILE A 96 -4.97 -10.93 -12.03
N ALA A 97 -5.84 -10.33 -12.86
CA ALA A 97 -6.28 -8.95 -12.68
C ALA A 97 -7.01 -8.77 -11.34
N PHE A 98 -7.90 -9.70 -10.98
CA PHE A 98 -8.56 -9.68 -9.68
C PHE A 98 -7.56 -9.80 -8.52
N LEU A 99 -6.58 -10.71 -8.62
CA LEU A 99 -5.51 -10.85 -7.63
C LEU A 99 -4.73 -9.54 -7.47
N MET A 100 -4.42 -8.83 -8.56
CA MET A 100 -3.73 -7.53 -8.49
C MET A 100 -4.59 -6.51 -7.74
N GLY A 101 -5.90 -6.43 -8.01
CA GLY A 101 -6.80 -5.57 -7.25
C GLY A 101 -6.82 -5.91 -5.75
N LEU A 102 -6.99 -7.20 -5.43
CA LEU A 102 -7.00 -7.71 -4.05
C LEU A 102 -5.71 -7.38 -3.30
N ALA A 103 -4.56 -7.58 -3.95
CA ALA A 103 -3.25 -7.25 -3.42
C ALA A 103 -3.04 -5.73 -3.25
N SER A 104 -3.61 -4.92 -4.14
CA SER A 104 -3.59 -3.46 -4.01
C SER A 104 -4.35 -3.00 -2.77
N HIS A 105 -5.50 -3.60 -2.49
CA HIS A 105 -6.31 -3.26 -1.33
C HIS A 105 -5.53 -3.51 -0.03
N GLY A 106 -5.12 -4.77 0.20
CA GLY A 106 -4.41 -5.13 1.42
C GLY A 106 -3.05 -4.45 1.61
N MET A 107 -2.35 -4.09 0.52
CA MET A 107 -1.13 -3.29 0.61
C MET A 107 -1.43 -1.84 1.00
N ALA A 108 -2.47 -1.24 0.41
CA ALA A 108 -2.89 0.12 0.72
C ALA A 108 -3.29 0.26 2.20
N ASP A 109 -4.11 -0.63 2.78
CA ASP A 109 -4.45 -0.49 4.20
C ASP A 109 -3.23 -0.55 5.12
N GLN A 110 -2.33 -1.49 4.84
CA GLN A 110 -1.11 -1.62 5.64
C GLN A 110 -0.26 -0.35 5.57
N THR A 111 -0.13 0.28 4.41
CA THR A 111 0.64 1.52 4.27
C THR A 111 -0.10 2.72 4.83
N PHE A 112 -1.40 2.81 4.61
CA PHE A 112 -2.25 3.90 5.07
C PHE A 112 -2.28 3.92 6.59
N ASP A 113 -2.62 2.80 7.21
CA ASP A 113 -2.82 2.74 8.65
C ASP A 113 -1.50 2.90 9.41
N SER A 114 -0.45 2.24 8.90
CA SER A 114 0.87 2.27 9.54
C SER A 114 1.53 3.62 9.42
N MET A 115 1.32 4.37 8.34
CA MET A 115 2.05 5.61 8.08
C MET A 115 1.14 6.85 8.16
N TYR A 116 0.03 6.86 7.44
CA TYR A 116 -0.86 8.02 7.32
C TYR A 116 -1.81 8.16 8.51
N MET A 117 -2.60 7.12 8.84
CA MET A 117 -3.49 7.13 9.99
C MET A 117 -2.71 7.33 11.30
N SER A 118 -1.49 6.77 11.39
CA SER A 118 -0.62 6.98 12.56
C SER A 118 -0.33 8.46 12.82
N ARG A 119 -0.23 9.28 11.76
CA ARG A 119 -0.09 10.75 11.85
C ARG A 119 -1.41 11.41 12.19
N ALA A 120 -2.51 10.99 11.57
CA ALA A 120 -3.84 11.49 11.89
C ALA A 120 -4.16 11.34 13.38
N LYS A 121 -3.82 10.20 14.00
CA LYS A 121 -3.96 9.98 15.45
C LYS A 121 -3.23 11.01 16.33
N VAL A 122 -2.16 11.62 15.82
CA VAL A 122 -1.39 12.66 16.50
C VAL A 122 -1.93 14.06 16.18
N TYR A 123 -2.18 14.35 14.91
CA TYR A 123 -2.53 15.70 14.45
C TYR A 123 -4.04 16.02 14.56
N ASP A 124 -4.90 15.01 14.47
CA ASP A 124 -6.34 15.06 14.72
C ASP A 124 -6.70 14.47 16.10
N VAL A 125 -5.85 14.67 17.10
CA VAL A 125 -6.06 14.11 18.46
C VAL A 125 -7.36 14.60 19.12
N GLU A 126 -7.81 15.82 18.78
CA GLU A 126 -9.05 16.42 19.31
C GLU A 126 -10.29 16.08 18.46
N SER A 127 -10.14 15.32 17.37
CA SER A 127 -11.24 14.91 16.50
C SER A 127 -12.17 13.88 17.14
N ASP A 128 -13.37 13.75 16.57
CA ASP A 128 -14.34 12.75 17.01
C ASP A 128 -14.01 11.37 16.40
N TRP A 129 -13.12 10.64 17.06
CA TRP A 129 -12.77 9.25 16.73
C TRP A 129 -13.90 8.23 16.94
N THR A 130 -15.12 8.67 17.31
CA THR A 130 -16.32 7.82 17.22
C THR A 130 -16.93 7.82 15.82
N ARG A 131 -16.53 8.76 14.96
CA ARG A 131 -16.82 8.75 13.51
C ARG A 131 -15.76 7.92 12.79
N SER A 132 -16.13 7.34 11.64
CA SER A 132 -15.18 6.66 10.76
C SER A 132 -14.26 7.69 10.11
N MET A 133 -12.95 7.55 10.35
CA MET A 133 -11.93 8.33 9.65
C MET A 133 -11.95 7.96 8.17
N ASP A 134 -12.01 6.67 7.87
CA ASP A 134 -11.97 6.10 6.53
C ASP A 134 -13.08 6.68 5.65
N GLU A 135 -14.34 6.73 6.13
CA GLU A 135 -15.45 7.36 5.41
C GLU A 135 -15.19 8.86 5.17
N ALA A 136 -14.71 9.58 6.18
CA ALA A 136 -14.46 11.01 6.08
C ALA A 136 -13.32 11.32 5.09
N THR A 137 -12.24 10.53 5.12
CA THR A 137 -11.14 10.64 4.18
C THR A 137 -11.56 10.22 2.79
N ASP A 138 -12.39 9.18 2.61
CA ASP A 138 -12.86 8.78 1.29
C ASP A 138 -13.69 9.89 0.63
N VAL A 139 -14.66 10.45 1.36
CA VAL A 139 -15.49 11.56 0.87
C VAL A 139 -14.64 12.78 0.50
N ALA A 140 -13.69 13.16 1.38
CA ALA A 140 -12.82 14.30 1.14
C ALA A 140 -11.83 14.06 -0.01
N PHE A 141 -11.34 12.82 -0.18
CA PHE A 141 -10.42 12.45 -1.25
C PHE A 141 -11.10 12.47 -2.61
N ILE A 142 -12.29 11.85 -2.70
CA ILE A 142 -13.05 11.78 -3.94
C ILE A 142 -13.52 13.18 -4.39
N ALA A 143 -13.77 14.10 -3.45
CA ALA A 143 -14.04 15.50 -3.77
C ALA A 143 -12.84 16.24 -4.40
N GLN A 144 -11.61 15.79 -4.12
CA GLN A 144 -10.37 16.35 -4.67
C GLN A 144 -9.90 15.63 -5.93
N THR A 145 -10.42 14.43 -6.19
CA THR A 145 -10.07 13.60 -7.35
C THR A 145 -11.28 13.43 -8.27
N HIS A 146 -11.90 12.25 -8.29
CA HIS A 146 -13.12 11.98 -9.02
C HIS A 146 -13.87 10.79 -8.44
N PRO A 147 -15.22 10.78 -8.55
CA PRO A 147 -16.01 9.58 -8.28
C PRO A 147 -15.52 8.37 -9.06
N GLN A 148 -15.54 7.22 -8.40
CA GLN A 148 -15.16 5.95 -9.02
C GLN A 148 -16.32 5.35 -9.82
N PRO A 149 -16.05 4.67 -10.94
CA PRO A 149 -17.08 3.92 -11.63
C PRO A 149 -17.57 2.76 -10.75
N VAL A 150 -18.85 2.41 -10.90
CA VAL A 150 -19.44 1.22 -10.26
C VAL A 150 -19.28 0.05 -11.22
N PRO A 151 -18.35 -0.89 -10.97
CA PRO A 151 -18.16 -2.04 -11.87
C PRO A 151 -19.35 -3.00 -11.76
N ASP A 152 -19.63 -3.75 -12.83
CA ASP A 152 -20.46 -4.96 -12.71
C ASP A 152 -19.83 -5.92 -11.69
N ILE A 153 -20.63 -6.73 -11.01
CA ILE A 153 -20.10 -7.66 -10.01
C ILE A 153 -19.41 -8.82 -10.73
N TRP A 154 -18.16 -9.06 -10.37
CA TRP A 154 -17.46 -10.29 -10.71
C TRP A 154 -16.63 -10.73 -9.50
N ILE A 155 -16.88 -11.95 -9.03
CA ILE A 155 -16.07 -12.60 -7.99
C ILE A 155 -15.87 -14.07 -8.37
N PRO A 156 -14.72 -14.67 -8.05
CA PRO A 156 -14.52 -16.11 -8.21
C PRO A 156 -15.17 -16.88 -7.05
N GLY A 157 -16.50 -16.73 -6.89
CA GLY A 157 -17.22 -17.11 -5.67
C GLY A 157 -17.05 -18.57 -5.24
N LEU A 158 -17.25 -19.53 -6.15
CA LEU A 158 -17.11 -20.96 -5.84
C LEU A 158 -15.68 -21.32 -5.41
N LEU A 159 -14.68 -20.68 -6.02
CA LEU A 159 -13.28 -20.86 -5.66
C LEU A 159 -13.02 -20.28 -4.27
N PHE A 160 -13.51 -19.08 -3.99
CA PHE A 160 -13.29 -18.44 -2.70
C PHE A 160 -13.99 -19.18 -1.56
N GLU A 161 -15.20 -19.70 -1.78
CA GLU A 161 -15.86 -20.60 -0.82
C GLU A 161 -14.96 -21.80 -0.45
N ASP A 162 -14.27 -22.39 -1.45
CA ASP A 162 -13.32 -23.49 -1.23
C ASP A 162 -12.07 -23.02 -0.48
N ILE A 163 -11.43 -21.92 -0.88
CA ILE A 163 -10.24 -21.37 -0.20
C ILE A 163 -10.56 -21.03 1.26
N TYR A 164 -11.65 -20.30 1.55
CA TYR A 164 -12.04 -19.97 2.92
C TYR A 164 -12.27 -21.22 3.78
N THR A 165 -12.96 -22.21 3.22
CA THR A 165 -13.30 -23.42 3.96
C THR A 165 -12.06 -24.28 4.22
N SER A 166 -11.20 -24.46 3.21
CA SER A 166 -10.07 -25.40 3.24
C SER A 166 -8.83 -24.83 3.94
N GLU A 167 -8.53 -23.55 3.76
CA GLU A 167 -7.28 -22.94 4.25
C GLU A 167 -7.49 -22.07 5.49
N PHE A 168 -8.71 -21.54 5.71
CA PHE A 168 -9.01 -20.57 6.77
C PHE A 168 -10.04 -21.06 7.79
N GLU A 169 -10.56 -22.27 7.63
CA GLU A 169 -11.62 -22.85 8.47
C GLU A 169 -12.86 -21.93 8.59
N HIS A 170 -13.09 -21.09 7.59
CA HIS A 170 -14.18 -20.13 7.55
C HIS A 170 -15.21 -20.51 6.50
N ILE A 171 -16.49 -20.49 6.87
CA ILE A 171 -17.59 -20.87 5.97
C ILE A 171 -18.31 -19.60 5.55
N VAL A 172 -18.17 -19.25 4.26
CA VAL A 172 -18.88 -18.16 3.61
C VAL A 172 -19.41 -18.64 2.26
N SER A 173 -20.66 -18.34 1.94
CA SER A 173 -21.26 -18.75 0.66
C SER A 173 -21.01 -17.72 -0.43
N VAL A 174 -21.14 -18.16 -1.69
CA VAL A 174 -21.17 -17.26 -2.85
C VAL A 174 -22.20 -16.14 -2.69
N ASP A 175 -23.43 -16.47 -2.29
CA ASP A 175 -24.50 -15.48 -2.10
C ASP A 175 -24.12 -14.39 -1.08
N THR A 176 -23.43 -14.76 0.01
CA THR A 176 -22.95 -13.82 1.02
C THR A 176 -21.90 -12.87 0.45
N MET A 177 -20.94 -13.38 -0.33
CA MET A 177 -19.92 -12.55 -0.98
C MET A 177 -20.52 -11.63 -2.06
N GLU A 178 -21.49 -12.10 -2.84
CA GLU A 178 -22.20 -11.28 -3.83
C GLU A 178 -23.04 -10.18 -3.17
N GLN A 179 -23.67 -10.48 -2.02
CA GLN A 179 -24.36 -9.48 -1.22
C GLN A 179 -23.38 -8.40 -0.72
N GLY A 180 -22.21 -8.81 -0.24
CA GLY A 180 -21.13 -7.89 0.16
C GLY A 180 -20.73 -6.96 -0.98
N GLN A 181 -20.41 -7.50 -2.17
CA GLN A 181 -20.06 -6.68 -3.34
C GLN A 181 -21.19 -5.73 -3.75
N THR A 182 -22.45 -6.15 -3.65
CA THR A 182 -23.59 -5.28 -3.93
C THR A 182 -23.62 -4.07 -2.99
N LEU A 183 -23.30 -4.26 -1.71
CA LEU A 183 -23.22 -3.16 -0.74
C LEU A 183 -22.04 -2.23 -1.01
N LEU A 184 -20.94 -2.73 -1.55
CA LEU A 184 -19.80 -1.91 -1.96
C LEU A 184 -20.10 -1.05 -3.18
N GLN A 185 -20.90 -1.53 -4.13
CA GLN A 185 -21.43 -0.68 -5.20
C GLN A 185 -22.25 0.50 -4.64
N VAL A 186 -23.06 0.24 -3.60
CA VAL A 186 -23.80 1.30 -2.89
C VAL A 186 -22.86 2.27 -2.18
N ALA A 187 -21.78 1.78 -1.57
CA ALA A 187 -20.78 2.61 -0.92
C ALA A 187 -20.08 3.56 -1.91
N ILE A 188 -19.66 3.07 -3.08
CA ILE A 188 -19.07 3.91 -4.15
C ILE A 188 -20.05 5.01 -4.58
N LEU A 189 -21.33 4.66 -4.81
CA LEU A 189 -22.35 5.65 -5.17
C LEU A 189 -22.58 6.68 -4.07
N TYR A 190 -22.60 6.23 -2.80
CA TYR A 190 -22.74 7.12 -1.66
C TYR A 190 -21.58 8.10 -1.57
N VAL A 191 -20.32 7.62 -1.61
CA VAL A 191 -19.13 8.46 -1.50
C VAL A 191 -19.07 9.47 -2.64
N GLY A 192 -19.32 9.04 -3.88
CA GLY A 192 -19.41 9.95 -5.03
C GLY A 192 -20.47 11.05 -4.81
N GLY A 193 -21.68 10.68 -4.37
CA GLY A 193 -22.73 11.65 -4.07
C GLY A 193 -22.43 12.55 -2.87
N ALA A 194 -21.77 12.03 -1.84
CA ALA A 194 -21.37 12.77 -0.64
C ALA A 194 -20.25 13.77 -0.94
N SER A 195 -19.29 13.40 -1.80
CA SER A 195 -18.20 14.28 -2.24
C SER A 195 -18.68 15.51 -3.02
N GLU A 196 -19.82 15.40 -3.70
CA GLU A 196 -20.43 16.50 -4.46
C GLU A 196 -21.40 17.34 -3.60
N ASN A 197 -21.74 16.88 -2.40
CA ASN A 197 -22.63 17.57 -1.48
C ASN A 197 -21.81 18.46 -0.52
N PRO A 198 -21.94 19.80 -0.60
CA PRO A 198 -21.13 20.71 0.23
C PRO A 198 -21.30 20.50 1.74
N GLU A 199 -22.49 20.14 2.22
CA GLU A 199 -22.74 19.94 3.66
C GLU A 199 -22.07 18.66 4.17
N LEU A 200 -22.12 17.58 3.39
CA LEU A 200 -21.48 16.31 3.74
C LEU A 200 -19.96 16.40 3.65
N LEU A 201 -19.44 17.05 2.60
CA LEU A 201 -18.00 17.30 2.46
C LEU A 201 -17.44 18.13 3.61
N VAL A 202 -18.09 19.24 3.97
CA VAL A 202 -17.67 20.06 5.13
C VAL A 202 -17.71 19.23 6.41
N SER A 203 -18.78 18.45 6.63
CA SER A 203 -18.88 17.58 7.79
C SER A 203 -17.78 16.51 7.88
N ALA A 204 -17.32 15.99 6.73
CA ALA A 204 -16.20 15.05 6.66
C ALA A 204 -14.86 15.76 6.97
N GLN A 205 -14.62 16.93 6.36
CA GLN A 205 -13.42 17.72 6.59
C GLN A 205 -13.29 18.21 8.04
N GLU A 206 -14.40 18.62 8.65
CA GLU A 206 -14.42 19.03 10.05
C GLU A 206 -14.24 17.85 11.02
N ALA A 207 -14.55 16.61 10.60
CA ALA A 207 -14.35 15.42 11.42
C ALA A 207 -12.86 15.13 11.64
N PHE A 208 -12.05 15.21 10.57
CA PHE A 208 -10.60 14.94 10.61
C PHE A 208 -9.85 15.97 9.75
N PRO A 209 -9.62 17.19 10.27
CA PRO A 209 -9.06 18.29 9.48
C PRO A 209 -7.68 18.00 8.89
N TRP A 210 -6.78 17.40 9.66
CA TRP A 210 -5.46 17.04 9.15
C TRP A 210 -5.56 15.92 8.13
N ALA A 211 -6.25 14.82 8.48
CA ALA A 211 -6.34 13.64 7.62
C ALA A 211 -7.04 13.95 6.30
N THR A 212 -8.02 14.85 6.25
CA THR A 212 -8.72 15.18 5.00
C THR A 212 -7.99 16.20 4.12
N SER A 213 -7.09 17.00 4.69
CA SER A 213 -6.34 18.05 3.97
C SER A 213 -5.00 17.59 3.38
N HIS A 214 -4.53 16.39 3.73
CA HIS A 214 -3.20 15.91 3.35
C HIS A 214 -3.23 14.67 2.42
N LEU A 215 -4.39 14.23 1.94
CA LEU A 215 -4.53 12.97 1.18
C LEU A 215 -3.81 13.00 -0.18
N LEU A 216 -3.68 14.17 -0.81
CA LEU A 216 -2.94 14.32 -2.07
C LEU A 216 -1.48 14.75 -1.87
N ASN A 217 -1.00 14.78 -0.63
CA ASN A 217 0.35 15.23 -0.36
C ASN A 217 1.37 14.08 -0.51
N GLU A 218 2.04 14.05 -1.66
CA GLU A 218 3.09 13.07 -2.01
C GLU A 218 4.31 13.11 -1.06
N SER A 219 4.48 14.17 -0.27
CA SER A 219 5.54 14.20 0.75
C SER A 219 5.24 13.31 1.96
N ILE A 220 3.96 13.02 2.22
CA ILE A 220 3.54 12.26 3.40
C ILE A 220 3.48 10.78 3.03
N SER A 221 4.33 9.98 3.67
CA SER A 221 4.33 8.53 3.52
C SER A 221 2.96 7.94 3.88
N GLY A 222 2.45 7.03 3.04
CA GLY A 222 1.13 6.41 3.18
C GLY A 222 -0.04 7.26 2.67
N SER A 223 0.20 8.43 2.09
CA SER A 223 -0.88 9.13 1.37
C SER A 223 -1.23 8.39 0.07
N PRO A 224 -2.50 8.39 -0.38
CA PRO A 224 -2.94 7.63 -1.55
C PRO A 224 -2.04 7.70 -2.81
N PRO A 225 -1.46 8.85 -3.20
CA PRO A 225 -0.49 8.89 -4.30
C PRO A 225 0.77 8.04 -4.04
N VAL A 226 1.31 8.08 -2.82
CA VAL A 226 2.48 7.27 -2.42
C VAL A 226 2.13 5.79 -2.38
N GLU A 227 0.90 5.45 -1.96
CA GLU A 227 0.41 4.07 -1.96
C GLU A 227 0.33 3.48 -3.36
N ALA A 228 -0.08 4.27 -4.35
CA ALA A 228 -0.11 3.84 -5.74
C ALA A 228 1.28 3.42 -6.26
N GLU A 229 2.35 4.11 -5.84
CA GLU A 229 3.73 3.73 -6.17
C GLU A 229 4.12 2.40 -5.51
N ILE A 230 3.81 2.24 -4.22
CA ILE A 230 4.10 1.00 -3.46
C ILE A 230 3.34 -0.19 -4.07
N VAL A 231 2.06 0.00 -4.40
CA VAL A 231 1.22 -1.02 -5.04
C VAL A 231 1.80 -1.45 -6.38
N ALA A 232 2.28 -0.53 -7.21
CA ALA A 232 2.90 -0.89 -8.48
C ALA A 232 4.14 -1.77 -8.30
N LEU A 233 4.99 -1.47 -7.32
CA LEU A 233 6.14 -2.30 -6.95
C LEU A 233 5.72 -3.68 -6.45
N TYR A 234 4.62 -3.75 -5.69
CA TYR A 234 4.08 -5.02 -5.22
C TYR A 234 3.47 -5.85 -6.36
N TRP A 235 2.76 -5.24 -7.30
CA TRP A 235 2.27 -5.90 -8.51
C TRP A 235 3.41 -6.46 -9.36
N GLU A 236 4.52 -5.74 -9.50
CA GLU A 236 5.71 -6.28 -10.18
C GLU A 236 6.27 -7.52 -9.46
N HIS A 237 6.29 -7.51 -8.13
CA HIS A 237 6.71 -8.68 -7.37
C HIS A 237 5.80 -9.88 -7.63
N LEU A 238 4.48 -9.70 -7.55
CA LEU A 238 3.50 -10.77 -7.80
C LEU A 238 3.55 -11.25 -9.25
N TRP A 239 3.73 -10.35 -10.21
CA TRP A 239 3.86 -10.69 -11.62
C TRP A 239 5.07 -11.59 -11.88
N ARG A 240 6.22 -11.29 -11.27
CA ARG A 240 7.41 -12.15 -11.34
C ARG A 240 7.14 -13.51 -10.70
N GLU A 241 6.47 -13.55 -9.55
CA GLU A 241 6.14 -14.83 -8.89
C GLU A 241 5.21 -15.71 -9.73
N LEU A 242 4.30 -15.11 -10.51
CA LEU A 242 3.43 -15.81 -11.45
C LEU A 242 4.19 -16.37 -12.67
N HIS A 243 5.29 -15.77 -13.09
CA HIS A 243 5.96 -16.09 -14.37
C HIS A 243 7.32 -16.78 -14.22
N GLU A 244 7.99 -16.62 -13.08
CA GLU A 244 9.32 -17.16 -12.83
C GLU A 244 9.21 -18.32 -11.83
N GLU A 245 9.59 -19.53 -12.26
CA GLU A 245 9.45 -20.76 -11.46
C GLU A 245 10.13 -20.65 -10.07
N ASP A 246 11.26 -19.93 -9.98
CA ASP A 246 12.09 -19.79 -8.78
C ASP A 246 12.02 -18.40 -8.13
N TRP A 247 11.19 -17.47 -8.63
CA TRP A 247 11.10 -16.14 -8.03
C TRP A 247 10.25 -16.15 -6.77
N ARG A 248 10.93 -16.10 -5.62
CA ARG A 248 10.28 -15.93 -4.31
C ARG A 248 11.08 -15.03 -3.36
N ASN A 249 12.15 -14.42 -3.86
CA ASN A 249 13.07 -13.68 -3.01
C ASN A 249 12.36 -12.44 -2.45
N PRO A 250 12.18 -12.37 -1.13
CA PRO A 250 11.63 -11.18 -0.50
C PRO A 250 12.58 -10.00 -0.74
N SER A 251 12.02 -8.80 -0.84
CA SER A 251 12.77 -7.56 -1.01
C SER A 251 12.10 -6.42 -0.27
N VAL A 252 12.87 -5.38 0.06
CA VAL A 252 12.32 -4.08 0.44
C VAL A 252 11.76 -3.43 -0.83
N LEU A 253 10.45 -3.19 -0.86
CA LEU A 253 9.79 -2.43 -1.93
C LEU A 253 10.05 -0.94 -1.76
N SER A 254 9.86 -0.42 -0.55
CA SER A 254 9.96 1.00 -0.27
C SER A 254 10.51 1.26 1.13
N PHE A 255 11.17 2.41 1.26
CA PHE A 255 11.73 2.90 2.51
C PHE A 255 11.41 4.39 2.65
N PHE A 256 10.86 4.76 3.80
CA PHE A 256 10.51 6.13 4.14
C PHE A 256 11.24 6.55 5.40
N ALA A 257 11.86 7.72 5.35
CA ALA A 257 12.38 8.42 6.52
C ALA A 257 11.58 9.72 6.65
N GLY A 258 10.78 9.83 7.72
CA GLY A 258 9.93 11.00 7.96
C GLY A 258 9.02 11.37 6.79
N THR A 259 9.13 12.62 6.34
CA THR A 259 8.37 13.23 5.23
C THR A 259 9.34 13.50 4.06
N SER A 260 8.99 13.09 2.84
CA SER A 260 9.83 13.23 1.63
C SER A 260 11.19 12.53 1.64
N GLY A 261 11.39 11.50 2.45
CA GLY A 261 12.67 10.78 2.53
C GLY A 261 13.74 11.48 3.39
N TYR A 262 13.35 12.53 4.11
CA TYR A 262 14.15 13.21 5.11
C TYR A 262 13.43 13.21 6.46
N ILE A 263 14.19 13.19 7.55
CA ILE A 263 13.65 13.51 8.86
C ILE A 263 13.94 14.99 9.12
N ASP A 264 12.89 15.80 9.20
CA ASP A 264 12.93 17.25 9.42
C ASP A 264 12.55 17.64 10.86
N THR A 265 12.53 16.66 11.76
CA THR A 265 12.28 16.84 13.18
C THR A 265 13.38 16.18 14.01
N LEU A 266 13.77 16.84 15.09
CA LEU A 266 14.68 16.24 16.08
C LEU A 266 13.91 15.46 17.14
N ASP A 267 12.62 15.74 17.34
CA ASP A 267 11.80 15.13 18.40
C ASP A 267 11.49 13.66 18.07
N ALA A 268 12.01 12.75 18.87
CA ALA A 268 11.77 11.30 18.73
C ALA A 268 10.31 10.89 18.94
N GLN A 269 9.48 11.74 19.54
CA GLN A 269 8.05 11.49 19.71
C GLN A 269 7.22 11.97 18.53
N SER A 270 7.81 12.76 17.61
CA SER A 270 7.11 13.17 16.40
C SER A 270 6.87 11.96 15.48
N PRO A 271 5.70 11.85 14.85
CA PRO A 271 5.47 10.82 13.84
C PRO A 271 6.40 10.96 12.63
N GLU A 272 6.94 12.16 12.38
CA GLU A 272 7.92 12.42 11.31
C GLU A 272 9.33 11.95 11.65
N SER A 273 9.57 11.51 12.88
CA SER A 273 10.88 10.96 13.29
C SER A 273 11.06 9.48 12.92
N LYS A 274 9.98 8.84 12.47
CA LYS A 274 9.86 7.40 12.23
C LYS A 274 10.48 6.99 10.90
N LEU A 275 11.01 5.78 10.86
CA LEU A 275 11.35 5.09 9.61
C LEU A 275 10.31 4.01 9.31
N SER A 276 9.91 3.88 8.05
CA SER A 276 8.98 2.82 7.61
C SER A 276 9.58 2.03 6.46
N LEU A 277 9.51 0.71 6.56
CA LEU A 277 9.93 -0.23 5.51
C LEU A 277 8.72 -1.01 5.02
N VAL A 278 8.58 -1.11 3.71
CA VAL A 278 7.58 -1.96 3.07
C VAL A 278 8.28 -3.09 2.36
N PHE A 279 7.84 -4.32 2.62
CA PHE A 279 8.41 -5.53 2.06
C PHE A 279 7.48 -6.19 1.05
N SER A 280 8.08 -6.93 0.11
CA SER A 280 7.35 -7.62 -0.95
C SER A 280 6.63 -8.89 -0.48
N THR A 281 6.91 -9.32 0.74
CA THR A 281 6.34 -10.50 1.38
C THR A 281 6.14 -10.17 2.84
N GLY A 282 5.06 -10.66 3.43
CA GLY A 282 4.74 -10.51 4.83
C GLY A 282 5.75 -11.20 5.72
N LEU A 283 6.04 -10.59 6.88
CA LEU A 283 7.01 -11.09 7.83
C LEU A 283 6.38 -12.14 8.77
N SER A 284 7.22 -13.08 9.21
CA SER A 284 6.81 -14.00 10.27
C SER A 284 6.88 -13.30 11.62
N GLY A 285 5.73 -12.95 12.20
CA GLY A 285 5.68 -12.28 13.51
C GLY A 285 6.34 -13.08 14.64
N ALA A 286 6.32 -14.41 14.56
CA ALA A 286 6.98 -15.29 15.53
C ALA A 286 8.52 -15.26 15.47
N LEU A 287 9.09 -14.82 14.35
CA LEU A 287 10.53 -14.73 14.10
C LEU A 287 11.01 -13.28 13.99
N PHE A 288 10.13 -12.32 14.21
CA PHE A 288 10.46 -10.91 14.17
C PHE A 288 11.12 -10.49 15.48
N GLU A 289 12.36 -10.01 15.38
CA GLU A 289 13.12 -9.48 16.50
C GLU A 289 13.72 -8.12 16.12
N GLN A 290 13.79 -7.20 17.09
CA GLN A 290 14.27 -5.84 16.85
C GLN A 290 15.75 -5.80 16.42
N ASP A 291 16.56 -6.76 16.87
CA ASP A 291 18.01 -6.83 16.57
C ASP A 291 18.31 -7.22 15.11
N LEU A 292 17.28 -7.57 14.33
CA LEU A 292 17.34 -7.71 12.89
C LEU A 292 17.54 -6.36 12.18
N PHE A 293 17.47 -5.25 12.91
CA PHE A 293 17.71 -3.89 12.40
C PHE A 293 18.80 -3.20 13.21
N ALA A 294 19.57 -2.34 12.55
CA ALA A 294 20.54 -1.49 13.23
C ALA A 294 20.68 -0.13 12.52
N ILE A 295 20.58 0.96 13.28
CA ILE A 295 20.75 2.32 12.77
C ILE A 295 22.08 2.86 13.27
N TYR A 296 22.89 3.40 12.35
CA TYR A 296 24.17 4.01 12.63
C TYR A 296 24.19 5.47 12.17
N ASP A 297 24.84 6.34 12.94
CA ASP A 297 25.17 7.68 12.46
C ASP A 297 26.48 7.69 11.63
N SER A 298 26.83 8.86 11.09
CA SER A 298 28.07 9.09 10.34
C SER A 298 29.37 8.77 11.10
N GLN A 299 29.34 8.67 12.43
CA GLN A 299 30.48 8.29 13.27
C GLN A 299 30.49 6.79 13.59
N GLY A 300 29.51 6.02 13.10
CA GLY A 300 29.34 4.61 13.38
C GLY A 300 28.74 4.31 14.75
N ARG A 301 28.17 5.30 15.44
CA ARG A 301 27.46 5.11 16.71
C ARG A 301 26.08 4.55 16.44
N THR A 302 25.67 3.57 17.25
CA THR A 302 24.34 2.96 17.15
C THR A 302 23.27 3.86 17.76
N ILE A 303 22.16 4.03 17.06
CA ILE A 303 20.98 4.74 17.54
C ILE A 303 20.00 3.75 18.16
N ARG A 304 19.41 4.11 19.30
CA ARG A 304 18.40 3.29 19.97
C ARG A 304 17.02 3.58 19.37
N PHE A 305 16.29 2.51 19.08
CA PHE A 305 14.94 2.55 18.54
C PHE A 305 14.09 1.43 19.14
N SER A 306 12.78 1.47 18.93
CA SER A 306 11.88 0.32 19.01
C SER A 306 11.39 -0.04 17.62
N ALA A 307 11.16 -1.32 17.35
CA ALA A 307 10.58 -1.78 16.09
C ALA A 307 9.21 -2.39 16.31
N ASP A 308 8.26 -2.03 15.45
CA ASP A 308 6.94 -2.65 15.36
C ASP A 308 6.76 -3.27 13.98
N LEU A 309 6.28 -4.51 13.98
CA LEU A 309 5.71 -5.14 12.80
C LEU A 309 4.22 -4.80 12.82
N PHE A 310 3.81 -3.87 11.95
CA PHE A 310 2.46 -3.31 11.95
C PHE A 310 1.42 -4.43 11.73
N TYR A 311 0.27 -4.45 12.41
CA TYR A 311 -0.67 -5.62 12.44
C TYR A 311 -0.11 -6.98 12.90
N GLY A 312 1.20 -7.12 13.15
CA GLY A 312 1.81 -8.36 13.61
C GLY A 312 2.12 -9.32 12.46
N SER A 313 1.81 -10.61 12.63
CA SER A 313 2.15 -11.63 11.63
C SER A 313 1.58 -11.32 10.25
N ASP A 314 2.32 -11.71 9.20
CA ASP A 314 1.94 -11.57 7.79
C ASP A 314 1.91 -10.13 7.26
N SER A 315 2.34 -9.17 8.08
CA SER A 315 2.46 -7.78 7.65
C SER A 315 3.67 -7.51 6.77
N HIS A 316 3.47 -6.63 5.82
CA HIS A 316 4.48 -6.11 4.90
C HIS A 316 5.19 -4.88 5.46
N VAL A 317 4.71 -4.27 6.57
CA VAL A 317 5.22 -2.99 7.05
C VAL A 317 5.89 -3.12 8.42
N VAL A 318 7.13 -2.65 8.48
CA VAL A 318 7.88 -2.46 9.73
C VAL A 318 8.10 -0.98 9.96
N ASN A 319 7.78 -0.48 11.15
CA ASN A 319 8.22 0.84 11.57
C ASN A 319 9.33 0.77 12.62
N LEU A 320 10.23 1.74 12.56
CA LEU A 320 11.30 1.93 13.52
C LEU A 320 11.13 3.31 14.16
N HIS A 321 10.93 3.33 15.46
CA HIS A 321 10.72 4.54 16.25
C HIS A 321 11.98 4.87 17.06
N PRO A 322 12.62 6.03 16.86
CA PRO A 322 13.76 6.42 17.68
C PRO A 322 13.36 6.52 19.16
N LEU A 323 14.25 6.12 20.07
CA LEU A 323 14.04 6.28 21.52
C LEU A 323 14.73 7.52 22.09
N GLU A 324 15.47 8.23 21.24
CA GLU A 324 16.23 9.43 21.56
C GLU A 324 16.08 10.42 20.41
N ASP A 325 16.06 11.72 20.74
CA ASP A 325 15.99 12.77 19.74
C ASP A 325 17.11 12.62 18.70
N TRP A 326 16.75 12.88 17.45
CA TRP A 326 17.72 12.86 16.37
C TRP A 326 18.73 13.99 16.52
N VAL A 327 19.92 13.76 15.97
CA VAL A 327 20.93 14.80 15.74
C VAL A 327 21.06 15.00 14.25
N LEU A 328 21.24 16.23 13.80
CA LEU A 328 21.48 16.53 12.39
C LEU A 328 22.64 15.72 11.83
N GLY A 329 22.45 15.18 10.63
CA GLY A 329 23.49 14.46 9.91
C GLY A 329 22.99 13.25 9.13
N GLU A 330 23.96 12.46 8.66
CA GLU A 330 23.75 11.29 7.84
C GLU A 330 23.67 10.01 8.69
N TYR A 331 22.74 9.14 8.31
CA TYR A 331 22.46 7.88 8.97
C TYR A 331 22.40 6.72 7.98
N THR A 332 22.58 5.53 8.52
CA THR A 332 22.53 4.28 7.78
C THR A 332 21.74 3.25 8.54
N LEU A 333 20.66 2.76 7.94
CA LEU A 333 19.89 1.61 8.39
C LEU A 333 20.44 0.34 7.76
N LYS A 334 20.78 -0.64 8.59
CA LYS A 334 21.13 -2.00 8.17
C LYS A 334 19.99 -2.94 8.53
N ILE A 335 19.68 -3.83 7.59
CA ILE A 335 18.70 -4.90 7.75
C ILE A 335 19.45 -6.23 7.73
N SER A 336 19.16 -7.09 8.69
CA SER A 336 19.78 -8.40 8.78
C SER A 336 19.38 -9.27 7.60
N SER A 337 20.35 -9.99 7.03
CA SER A 337 20.09 -11.04 6.05
C SER A 337 19.28 -12.21 6.61
N ASP A 338 19.17 -12.30 7.94
CA ASP A 338 18.39 -13.33 8.64
C ASP A 338 16.92 -12.96 8.85
N LEU A 339 16.49 -11.75 8.43
CA LEU A 339 15.08 -11.36 8.45
C LEU A 339 14.24 -12.40 7.70
N THR A 340 13.33 -13.06 8.42
CA THR A 340 12.59 -14.22 7.92
C THR A 340 11.14 -13.86 7.62
N PHE A 341 10.72 -14.24 6.43
CA PHE A 341 9.39 -13.99 5.89
C PHE A 341 8.46 -15.18 6.15
N ARG A 342 7.15 -14.96 6.00
CA ARG A 342 6.14 -15.99 6.28
C ARG A 342 6.30 -17.26 5.44
N ASN A 343 6.88 -17.15 4.25
CA ASN A 343 7.17 -18.28 3.36
C ASN A 343 8.45 -19.06 3.77
N GLY A 344 9.06 -18.70 4.90
CA GLY A 344 10.28 -19.32 5.43
C GLY A 344 11.57 -18.85 4.73
N LEU A 345 11.46 -17.98 3.72
CA LEU A 345 12.61 -17.40 3.06
C LEU A 345 13.19 -16.26 3.90
N LYS A 346 14.46 -15.99 3.66
CA LYS A 346 15.20 -14.90 4.28
C LYS A 346 15.43 -13.79 3.26
N LEU A 347 15.61 -12.55 3.74
CA LEU A 347 15.92 -11.40 2.89
C LEU A 347 17.19 -11.65 2.04
N GLY A 348 18.15 -12.39 2.57
CA GLY A 348 19.44 -12.62 1.93
C GLY A 348 20.37 -11.42 2.06
N GLU A 349 21.43 -11.36 1.25
CA GLU A 349 22.33 -10.21 1.27
C GLU A 349 21.58 -8.96 0.77
N TYR A 350 21.32 -8.05 1.71
CA TYR A 350 20.76 -6.73 1.45
C TYR A 350 21.79 -5.68 1.89
N ASP A 351 21.94 -4.64 1.08
CA ASP A 351 22.81 -3.51 1.40
C ASP A 351 22.22 -2.69 2.55
N SER A 352 22.77 -1.52 2.80
CA SER A 352 22.21 -0.56 3.76
C SER A 352 21.35 0.50 3.06
N LEU A 353 20.37 1.01 3.78
CA LEU A 353 19.59 2.19 3.39
C LEU A 353 20.17 3.42 4.08
N SER A 354 20.27 4.54 3.36
CA SER A 354 20.77 5.80 3.91
C SER A 354 19.65 6.83 4.02
N PHE A 355 19.72 7.68 5.03
CA PHE A 355 18.80 8.81 5.21
C PHE A 355 19.51 9.95 5.96
N SER A 356 18.93 11.15 5.88
CA SER A 356 19.48 12.34 6.53
C SER A 356 18.46 12.95 7.50
N VAL A 357 18.96 13.45 8.62
CA VAL A 357 18.24 14.32 9.54
C VAL A 357 18.68 15.75 9.27
N VAL A 358 17.74 16.62 8.92
CA VAL A 358 17.99 17.99 8.45
C VAL A 358 17.15 18.99 9.26
N ASP A 359 17.61 20.25 9.35
CA ASP A 359 16.82 21.32 9.96
C ASP A 359 15.70 21.80 9.02
N GLU A 360 15.94 21.71 7.71
CA GLU A 360 15.00 22.09 6.64
C GLU A 360 15.16 21.09 5.49
N ILE A 361 14.03 20.61 4.95
CA ILE A 361 14.03 19.76 3.76
C ILE A 361 14.61 20.59 2.59
N PRO A 362 15.65 20.10 1.89
CA PRO A 362 16.18 20.79 0.73
C PRO A 362 15.05 21.05 -0.27
N LEU A 363 14.83 22.32 -0.63
CA LEU A 363 13.94 22.65 -1.73
C LEU A 363 14.48 21.93 -2.96
N LYS A 364 13.66 21.07 -3.59
CA LYS A 364 13.98 20.57 -4.92
C LYS A 364 14.19 21.80 -5.80
N ASP A 365 15.41 22.00 -6.31
CA ASP A 365 15.71 23.08 -7.24
C ASP A 365 14.70 23.00 -8.39
N GLN A 366 13.76 23.95 -8.42
CA GLN A 366 12.78 24.05 -9.51
C GLN A 366 13.45 24.46 -10.84
N ASP A 367 14.72 24.85 -10.79
CA ASP A 367 15.50 25.42 -11.89
C ASP A 367 16.04 24.39 -12.90
N GLU A 368 16.06 23.08 -12.60
CA GLU A 368 16.43 22.08 -13.63
C GLU A 368 15.35 21.88 -14.71
N ASN A 369 14.17 22.50 -14.54
CA ASN A 369 13.08 22.44 -15.52
C ASN A 369 12.98 23.68 -16.44
N GLU A 370 13.76 24.74 -16.24
CA GLU A 370 13.72 25.92 -17.13
C GLU A 370 14.67 25.83 -18.35
N GLU A 371 15.71 24.99 -18.32
CA GLU A 371 16.67 24.87 -19.45
C GLU A 371 16.21 23.94 -20.59
N LEU A 372 15.03 23.31 -20.51
CA LEU A 372 14.49 22.43 -21.56
C LEU A 372 13.30 23.01 -22.35
N ILE A 373 12.91 24.27 -22.13
CA ILE A 373 11.73 24.86 -22.80
C ILE A 373 12.09 25.65 -24.07
N ASP A 374 13.37 25.94 -24.37
CA ASP A 374 13.73 26.76 -25.55
C ASP A 374 14.19 25.98 -26.81
N GLU A 375 14.10 24.64 -26.83
CA GLU A 375 14.28 23.87 -28.06
C GLU A 375 13.09 22.95 -28.38
N GLY A 376 12.08 23.53 -29.04
CA GLY A 376 11.38 22.84 -30.12
C GLY A 376 9.99 22.30 -29.81
N CYS A 377 8.98 23.03 -30.29
CA CYS A 377 7.66 22.51 -30.64
C CYS A 377 7.76 21.18 -31.43
N ARG A 378 7.46 20.04 -30.78
CA ARG A 378 6.69 18.89 -31.33
C ARG A 378 6.50 17.79 -30.25
N GLY A 379 5.32 17.78 -29.64
CA GLY A 379 4.54 16.58 -29.28
C GLY A 379 5.11 15.60 -28.24
N GLY A 380 4.52 15.62 -27.04
CA GLY A 380 4.16 14.39 -26.32
C GLY A 380 4.96 14.05 -25.05
N LYS A 381 4.53 14.65 -23.93
CA LYS A 381 4.56 14.15 -22.53
C LYS A 381 5.81 13.38 -22.07
N GLY A 382 6.76 14.10 -21.47
CA GLY A 382 7.74 13.52 -20.55
C GLY A 382 7.23 13.61 -19.11
N LEU A 383 7.09 12.46 -18.45
CA LEU A 383 6.92 12.32 -17.00
C LEU A 383 8.31 12.10 -16.41
N ILE A 384 8.73 12.93 -15.45
CA ILE A 384 10.03 12.78 -14.78
C ILE A 384 9.84 11.92 -13.53
N LEU A 385 10.38 10.70 -13.61
CA LEU A 385 10.44 9.71 -12.55
C LEU A 385 11.65 10.03 -11.67
N SER A 386 11.45 10.47 -10.43
CA SER A 386 12.54 10.60 -9.45
C SER A 386 12.83 9.24 -8.81
N ILE A 387 13.35 8.27 -9.58
CA ILE A 387 13.91 7.07 -8.98
C ILE A 387 15.34 7.41 -8.52
N LEU A 388 15.56 7.45 -7.20
CA LEU A 388 16.88 7.14 -6.64
C LEU A 388 17.21 5.68 -6.95
N ILE A 389 17.68 5.38 -8.16
CA ILE A 389 18.23 4.07 -8.48
C ILE A 389 19.56 3.99 -7.76
N PHE A 390 19.57 3.41 -6.56
CA PHE A 390 20.78 2.87 -5.97
C PHE A 390 21.30 1.79 -6.91
N GLY A 391 22.42 2.09 -7.59
CA GLY A 391 23.04 1.21 -8.57
C GLY A 391 23.47 -0.12 -7.97
N TRP A 392 22.66 -1.16 -8.17
CA TRP A 392 22.94 -2.53 -7.77
C TRP A 392 24.09 -3.10 -8.63
N ARG A 393 25.32 -3.06 -8.14
CA ARG A 393 26.48 -3.72 -8.77
C ARG A 393 26.70 -5.09 -8.14
N ARG A 394 26.12 -6.15 -8.75
CA ARG A 394 26.55 -7.54 -8.53
C ARG A 394 28.04 -7.69 -8.84
N LYS A 395 28.88 -7.92 -7.83
CA LYS A 395 30.24 -8.44 -8.04
C LYS A 395 30.11 -9.90 -8.51
N LYS A 396 30.48 -10.15 -9.77
CA LYS A 396 30.72 -11.53 -10.25
C LYS A 396 31.83 -12.16 -9.41
N ALA A 397 31.51 -13.23 -8.69
CA ALA A 397 32.51 -14.14 -8.14
C ALA A 397 33.34 -14.73 -9.30
N LYS A 398 34.66 -14.61 -9.22
CA LYS A 398 35.57 -15.32 -10.12
C LYS A 398 35.75 -16.74 -9.58
N SER A 399 35.35 -17.73 -10.37
CA SER A 399 35.87 -19.10 -10.33
C SER A 399 37.32 -19.13 -10.81
#